data_AF-A0A934MLP6-F1
#
_entry.id   AF-A0A934MLP6-F1
#
_cell.length_a   1.000
_cell.length_b   1.000
_cell.length_c   1.000
_cell.angle_alpha   90.00
_cell.angle_beta   90.00
_cell.angle_gamma   90.00
#
_symmetry.space_group_name_H-M   'P 1'
#
loop_
_entity.id
_entity.type
_entity.pdbx_description
1 polymer ?
#
loop_
_entity_poly.entity_id
_entity_poly.type
_entity_poly.pdbx_seq_one_letter_code
_entity_poly.pdbx_strand_id
1 'polypeptide(L)' 'MAWLSVKTSKGIWKVKPRWQARWAERTRQVRVIDLGLLLVVWWSSDDIKRFP' A
#
# COMPACT_ATOMS: atom_id res chain seq x y z
N MET A 1 11.37 -1.07 -3.86
CA MET A 1 11.46 -2.13 -2.84
C MET A 1 10.35 -1.93 -1.81
N ALA A 2 9.65 -2.99 -1.39
CA ALA A 2 8.80 -2.97 -0.21
C ALA A 2 9.54 -3.76 0.88
N TRP A 3 9.47 -3.33 2.14
CA TRP A 3 10.14 -4.05 3.24
C TRP A 3 9.41 -5.35 3.58
N LEU A 4 8.08 -5.32 3.53
CA LEU A 4 7.25 -6.52 3.54
C LEU A 4 6.11 -6.35 2.54
N SER A 5 5.82 -7.42 1.80
CA SER A 5 4.63 -7.52 0.94
C SER A 5 3.95 -8.85 1.22
N VAL A 6 2.76 -8.81 1.78
CA VAL A 6 1.94 -10.00 2.03
C VAL A 6 0.80 -10.01 1.05
N LYS A 7 0.80 -11.00 0.14
CA LYS A 7 -0.31 -11.24 -0.78
C LYS A 7 -1.31 -12.15 -0.10
N THR A 8 -2.53 -11.67 0.02
CA THR A 8 -3.68 -12.42 0.54
C THR A 8 -4.66 -12.68 -0.60
N SER A 9 -5.63 -13.58 -0.40
CA SER A 9 -6.68 -13.86 -1.39
C SER A 9 -7.57 -12.65 -1.69
N LYS A 10 -7.62 -11.66 -0.80
CA LYS A 10 -8.45 -10.46 -0.91
C LYS A 10 -7.69 -9.18 -1.27
N GLY A 11 -6.36 -9.23 -1.36
CA GLY A 11 -5.55 -8.04 -1.59
C GLY A 11 -4.08 -8.19 -1.22
N ILE A 12 -3.33 -7.10 -1.32
CA ILE A 12 -1.90 -7.05 -1.00
C ILE A 12 -1.65 -6.01 0.10
N TRP A 13 -1.09 -6.47 1.21
CA TRP A 13 -0.49 -5.61 2.23
C TRP A 13 0.95 -5.30 1.84
N LYS A 14 1.33 -4.02 1.80
CA LYS A 14 2.72 -3.60 1.61
C LYS A 14 3.11 -2.66 2.74
N VAL A 15 4.23 -2.94 3.39
CA VAL A 15 4.85 -2.03 4.36
C VAL A 15 6.00 -1.32 3.67
N LYS A 16 5.95 0.01 3.66
CA LYS A 16 6.98 0.85 3.04
C LYS A 16 7.34 2.01 3.97
N PRO A 17 8.59 2.50 3.92
CA PRO A 17 8.94 3.75 4.59
C PRO A 17 8.12 4.91 4.05
N ARG A 18 7.77 5.86 4.92
CA ARG A 18 6.94 7.02 4.57
C ARG A 18 7.45 7.78 3.35
N TRP A 19 8.76 8.02 3.29
CA TRP A 19 9.39 8.74 2.19
C TRP A 19 9.22 8.04 0.82
N GLN A 20 9.08 6.72 0.81
CA GLN A 20 8.89 5.88 -0.40
C GLN A 20 7.41 5.68 -0.75
N ALA A 21 6.49 5.93 0.18
CA ALA A 21 5.05 5.77 -0.02
C ALA A 21 4.29 7.11 -0.10
N ARG A 22 5.00 8.25 -0.22
CA ARG A 22 4.41 9.57 -0.54
C ARG A 22 3.51 9.55 -1.79
N TRP A 23 3.82 8.70 -2.77
CA TRP A 23 2.95 8.54 -3.95
C TRP A 23 1.61 7.89 -3.58
N ALA A 24 1.62 6.86 -2.72
CA ALA A 24 0.38 6.21 -2.25
C ALA A 24 -0.52 7.18 -1.45
N GLU A 25 0.08 8.07 -0.65
CA GLU A 25 -0.64 9.14 0.06
C GLU A 25 -1.27 10.14 -0.92
N ARG A 26 -0.56 10.54 -1.98
CA ARG A 26 -1.06 11.48 -2.99
C ARG A 26 -2.16 10.90 -3.85
N THR A 27 -2.01 9.64 -4.26
CA THR A 27 -2.94 9.02 -5.20
C THR A 27 -4.29 8.69 -4.52
N ARG A 28 -4.34 8.56 -3.17
CA ARG A 28 -5.54 8.19 -2.37
C ARG A 28 -6.31 6.95 -2.86
N GLN A 29 -5.80 6.23 -3.86
CA GLN A 29 -6.39 5.06 -4.47
C GLN A 29 -6.23 3.80 -3.62
N VAL A 30 -5.51 3.89 -2.50
CA VAL A 30 -5.19 2.77 -1.62
C VAL A 30 -5.37 3.16 -0.17
N ARG A 31 -5.79 2.20 0.65
CA ARG A 31 -5.91 2.46 2.09
C ARG A 31 -4.52 2.50 2.69
N VAL A 32 -4.14 3.66 3.22
CA VAL A 32 -2.84 3.87 3.87
C VAL A 32 -3.08 4.07 5.35
N ILE A 33 -2.37 3.29 6.18
CA ILE A 33 -2.27 3.49 7.62
C ILE A 33 -0.87 4.07 7.89
N ASP A 34 -0.85 5.27 8.48
CA ASP A 34 0.37 5.98 8.85
C ASP A 34 0.80 5.58 10.26
N LEU A 35 1.97 4.96 10.39
CA LEU A 35 2.61 4.59 11.66
C LEU A 35 3.79 5.52 11.98
N GLY A 36 3.80 6.74 11.44
CA GLY A 36 4.84 7.75 11.58
C GLY A 36 6.01 7.52 10.63
N LEU A 37 6.85 6.52 10.92
CA LEU A 37 8.04 6.18 10.11
C LEU A 37 7.72 5.25 8.95
N LEU A 38 6.73 4.37 9.14
CA LEU A 38 6.28 3.39 8.18
C LEU A 38 4.86 3.70 7.74
N LEU A 39 4.60 3.51 6.45
CA LEU A 39 3.27 3.49 5.87
C LEU A 39 2.91 2.05 5.56
N VAL A 40 1.75 1.64 6.05
CA VAL A 40 1.15 0.36 5.72
C VAL A 40 0.10 0.61 4.66
N VAL A 41 0.33 0.07 3.47
CA VAL A 41 -0.53 0.26 2.30
C VAL A 41 -1.28 -1.04 2.02
N TRP A 42 -2.60 -0.96 2.00
CA TRP A 42 -3.49 -2.05 1.64
C TRP A 42 -4.09 -1.81 0.26
N TRP A 43 -3.86 -2.77 -0.63
CA TRP A 43 -4.40 -2.84 -1.98
C TRP A 43 -5.48 -3.91 -2.01
N SER A 44 -6.74 -3.57 -2.28
CA SER A 44 -7.76 -4.60 -2.53
C SER A 44 -7.50 -5.29 -3.87
N SER A 45 -7.94 -6.53 -4.01
CA SER A 45 -7.95 -7.23 -5.31
C SER A 45 -8.71 -6.43 -6.38
N ASP A 46 -9.75 -5.68 -5.99
CA ASP A 46 -10.50 -4.78 -6.87
C ASP A 46 -9.67 -3.56 -7.31
N ASP A 47 -8.85 -3.00 -6.43
CA ASP A 47 -7.98 -1.86 -6.74
C ASP A 47 -6.88 -2.27 -7.73
N ILE A 48 -6.33 -3.48 -7.56
CA ILE A 48 -5.31 -4.06 -8.45
C ILE A 48 -5.88 -4.35 -9.83
N LYS A 49 -7.15 -4.78 -9.92
CA LYS A 49 -7.83 -4.98 -11.20
C LYS A 49 -8.16 -3.66 -11.92
N ARG A 50 -8.40 -2.59 -11.15
CA ARG A 50 -8.77 -1.27 -11.68
C ARG A 50 -7.56 -0.43 -12.10
N PHE A 51 -6.40 -0.67 -11.49
CA PHE A 51 -5.13 0.00 -11.78
C PHE A 51 -4.00 -1.04 -11.92
N PRO A 52 -3.90 -1.73 -13.07
CA PRO A 52 -2.79 -2.65 -13.36
C PRO A 52 -1.43 -1.93 -13.43
#